data_AF-A0AAV2PVG1-F1
#
_entry.id   AF-A0AAV2PVG1-F1
#
_cell.length_a   1.000
_cell.length_b   1.000
_cell.length_c   1.000
_cell.angle_alpha   90.00
_cell.angle_beta   90.00
_cell.angle_gamma   90.00
#
_symmetry.space_group_name_H-M   'P 1'
#
loop_
_entity.id
_entity.type
_entity.pdbx_description
1 polymer ?
#
loop_
_entity_poly.entity_id
_entity_poly.type
_entity_poly.pdbx_seq_one_letter_code
_entity_poly.pdbx_strand_id
1 'polypeptide(L)'
;MVCKFLKKRSKREKCSHKYKIIKKVAEHNRKVKKAKKKHPERFRKRAADPGVPNSLPFKDAILSEAAEAKQRAEDARQKRREEAVERRKQLREQKVDAKRNINIGNLNEFIEDARKRGNEFEEQETNTEKQGELTDKSAKAYYKEFKKV
;
A
#
# COMPACT_ATOMS: atom_id res chain seq x y z
N MET A 1 -31.60 47.09 -50.64
CA MET A 1 -31.22 46.41 -49.39
C MET A 1 -30.28 45.25 -49.73
N VAL A 2 -28.98 45.36 -49.47
CA VAL A 2 -28.01 44.30 -49.83
C VAL A 2 -27.92 43.27 -48.70
N CYS A 3 -28.14 42.01 -49.06
CA CYS A 3 -28.32 40.84 -48.21
C CYS A 3 -27.21 40.69 -47.14
N LYS A 4 -27.55 40.97 -45.87
CA LYS A 4 -26.75 40.66 -44.66
C LYS A 4 -26.34 39.17 -44.54
N PHE A 5 -26.88 38.29 -45.39
CA PHE A 5 -26.69 36.84 -45.35
C PHE A 5 -25.46 36.32 -46.14
N LEU A 6 -24.83 37.15 -46.99
CA LEU A 6 -23.74 36.73 -47.88
C LEU A 6 -22.37 36.58 -47.19
N LYS A 7 -22.24 36.99 -45.92
CA LYS A 7 -20.99 36.88 -45.15
C LYS A 7 -20.94 35.64 -44.23
N LYS A 8 -21.96 34.78 -44.26
CA LYS A 8 -22.01 33.60 -43.39
C LYS A 8 -21.06 32.52 -43.93
N ARG A 9 -20.03 32.18 -43.16
CA ARG A 9 -19.12 31.09 -43.53
C ARG A 9 -19.86 29.75 -43.50
N SER A 10 -19.55 28.89 -44.46
CA SER A 10 -20.09 27.52 -44.49
C SER A 10 -19.60 26.73 -43.28
N LYS A 11 -20.49 25.90 -42.71
CA LYS A 11 -20.13 24.91 -41.68
C LYS A 11 -19.38 23.71 -42.27
N ARG A 12 -19.31 23.58 -43.60
CA ARG A 12 -18.63 22.48 -44.27
C ARG A 12 -17.11 22.64 -44.13
N GLU A 13 -16.48 21.68 -43.48
CA GLU A 13 -15.03 21.64 -43.39
C GLU A 13 -14.40 20.92 -44.59
N LYS A 14 -13.30 21.48 -45.09
CA LYS A 14 -12.45 20.81 -46.09
C LYS A 14 -11.83 19.56 -45.47
N CYS A 15 -11.70 18.49 -46.27
CA CYS A 15 -11.07 17.25 -45.82
C CYS A 15 -9.62 17.48 -45.31
N SER A 16 -8.87 18.38 -45.95
CA SER A 16 -7.53 18.76 -45.50
C SER A 16 -7.50 19.32 -44.08
N HIS A 17 -8.51 20.09 -43.68
CA HIS A 17 -8.65 20.61 -42.32
C HIS A 17 -8.91 19.49 -41.33
N LYS A 18 -9.83 18.56 -41.65
CA LYS A 18 -10.14 17.39 -40.83
C LYS A 18 -8.90 16.53 -40.59
N TYR A 19 -8.16 16.18 -41.64
CA TYR A 19 -6.94 15.38 -41.51
C TYR A 19 -5.84 16.10 -40.74
N LYS A 20 -5.73 17.43 -40.87
CA LYS A 20 -4.80 18.24 -40.07
C LYS A 20 -5.17 18.23 -38.58
N ILE A 21 -6.45 18.32 -38.24
CA ILE A 21 -6.93 18.20 -36.86
C ILE A 21 -6.59 16.82 -36.30
N ILE A 22 -6.91 15.74 -37.03
CA ILE A 22 -6.64 14.36 -36.58
C ILE A 22 -5.16 14.18 -36.28
N LYS A 23 -4.26 14.61 -37.18
CA LYS A 23 -2.81 14.53 -36.98
C LYS A 23 -2.35 15.32 -35.74
N LYS A 24 -2.86 16.54 -35.54
CA LYS A 24 -2.54 17.38 -34.38
C LYS A 24 -3.01 16.77 -33.06
N VAL A 25 -4.23 16.22 -33.03
CA VAL A 25 -4.79 15.55 -31.84
C VAL A 25 -3.97 14.30 -31.51
N ALA A 26 -3.64 13.49 -32.51
CA ALA A 26 -2.80 12.30 -32.32
C ALA A 26 -1.40 12.67 -31.77
N GLU A 27 -0.78 13.71 -32.31
CA GLU A 27 0.51 14.21 -31.84
C GLU A 27 0.43 14.73 -30.40
N HIS A 28 -0.60 15.53 -30.08
CA HIS A 28 -0.85 16.03 -28.74
C HIS A 28 -1.00 14.88 -27.73
N ASN A 29 -1.85 13.90 -28.03
CA ASN A 29 -2.06 12.73 -27.17
C ASN A 29 -0.77 11.93 -26.96
N ARG A 30 0.05 11.77 -28.01
CA ARG A 30 1.38 11.13 -27.91
C ARG A 30 2.31 11.91 -26.99
N LYS A 31 2.36 13.24 -27.10
CA LYS A 31 3.17 14.11 -26.22
C LYS A 31 2.67 14.05 -24.77
N VAL A 32 1.37 14.15 -24.54
CA VAL A 32 0.74 14.05 -23.21
C VAL A 32 1.03 12.68 -22.57
N LYS A 33 0.91 11.58 -23.32
CA LYS A 33 1.23 10.23 -22.81
C LYS A 33 2.70 10.12 -22.40
N LYS A 34 3.62 10.65 -23.20
CA LYS A 34 5.05 10.68 -22.86
C LYS A 34 5.34 11.56 -21.64
N ALA A 35 4.72 12.74 -21.56
CA ALA A 35 4.89 13.64 -20.43
C ALA A 35 4.35 13.04 -19.12
N LYS A 36 3.17 12.39 -19.16
CA LYS A 36 2.59 11.67 -18.02
C LYS A 36 3.50 10.56 -17.49
N LYS A 37 4.17 9.83 -18.39
CA LYS A 37 5.14 8.80 -18.00
C LYS A 37 6.43 9.38 -17.40
N LYS A 38 6.95 10.47 -17.96
CA LYS A 38 8.21 11.09 -17.52
C LYS A 38 8.07 11.91 -16.24
N HIS A 39 6.93 12.56 -16.04
CA HIS A 39 6.69 13.47 -14.91
C HIS A 39 5.36 13.15 -14.23
N PRO A 40 5.19 11.96 -13.63
CA PRO A 40 3.92 11.55 -13.02
C PRO A 40 3.42 12.56 -11.98
N GLU A 41 4.32 13.16 -11.19
CA GLU A 41 3.98 14.16 -10.17
C GLU A 41 3.24 15.39 -10.71
N ARG A 42 3.59 15.86 -11.92
CA ARG A 42 2.92 17.03 -12.54
C ARG A 42 1.50 16.73 -13.00
N PHE A 43 1.19 15.46 -13.26
CA PHE A 43 -0.13 15.01 -13.72
C PHE A 43 -0.93 14.30 -12.63
N ARG A 44 -0.35 14.12 -11.44
CA ARG A 44 -1.04 13.57 -10.28
C ARG A 44 -2.03 14.61 -9.78
N LYS A 45 -3.29 14.45 -10.17
CA LYS A 45 -4.38 15.21 -9.55
C LYS A 45 -4.45 14.79 -8.08
N ARG A 46 -4.59 15.76 -7.17
CA ARG A 46 -4.94 15.45 -5.78
C ARG A 46 -6.32 14.79 -5.83
N ALA A 47 -6.37 13.50 -5.49
CA ALA A 47 -7.61 12.77 -5.26
C ALA A 47 -8.16 13.19 -3.90
N ALA A 48 -8.54 14.46 -3.78
CA ALA A 48 -9.28 14.95 -2.64
C ALA A 48 -10.75 14.63 -2.90
N ASP A 49 -11.38 13.95 -1.95
CA ASP A 49 -12.82 13.72 -2.03
C ASP A 49 -13.54 15.08 -1.92
N PRO A 50 -14.52 15.35 -2.78
CA PRO A 50 -15.24 16.62 -2.77
C PRO A 50 -16.11 16.82 -1.51
N GLY A 51 -16.21 15.81 -0.63
CA GLY A 51 -16.93 15.88 0.64
C GLY A 51 -18.45 15.95 0.49
N VAL A 52 -19.14 16.03 1.64
CA VAL A 52 -20.59 16.24 1.67
C VAL A 52 -20.90 17.73 1.54
N PRO A 53 -21.69 18.16 0.53
CA PRO A 53 -22.04 19.57 0.34
C PRO A 53 -22.89 20.16 1.49
N ASN A 54 -22.71 21.46 1.75
CA ASN A 54 -23.47 22.21 2.77
C ASN A 54 -24.93 22.45 2.41
N SER A 55 -25.30 22.37 1.13
CA SER A 55 -26.68 22.55 0.67
C SER A 55 -27.59 21.37 1.01
N LEU A 56 -27.03 20.27 1.52
CA LEU A 56 -27.78 19.06 1.82
C LEU A 56 -28.51 19.21 3.17
N PRO A 57 -29.84 19.01 3.23
CA PRO A 57 -30.65 19.28 4.42
C PRO A 57 -30.27 18.44 5.65
N PHE A 58 -29.63 17.29 5.46
CA PHE A 58 -29.21 16.38 6.55
C PHE A 58 -27.70 16.14 6.59
N LYS A 59 -26.90 17.13 6.17
CA LYS A 59 -25.44 17.01 6.18
C LYS A 59 -24.90 16.60 7.56
N ASP A 60 -25.38 17.24 8.62
CA ASP A 60 -24.86 17.02 9.98
C ASP A 60 -25.18 15.62 10.50
N ALA A 61 -26.39 15.11 10.20
CA ALA A 61 -26.77 13.75 10.54
C ALA A 61 -25.88 12.72 9.82
N ILE A 62 -25.60 12.92 8.53
CA ILE A 62 -24.73 12.04 7.74
C ILE A 62 -23.29 12.04 8.27
N LEU A 63 -22.79 13.22 8.67
CA LEU A 63 -21.45 13.32 9.26
C LEU A 63 -21.37 12.64 10.63
N SER A 64 -22.43 12.73 11.45
CA SER A 64 -22.51 12.03 12.73
C SER A 64 -22.50 10.51 12.53
N GLU A 65 -23.35 10.00 11.63
CA GLU A 65 -23.42 8.56 11.33
C GLU A 65 -22.07 8.02 10.83
N ALA A 66 -21.39 8.78 9.96
CA ALA A 66 -20.07 8.41 9.46
C ALA A 66 -19.01 8.37 10.58
N ALA A 67 -19.06 9.31 11.53
CA ALA A 67 -18.17 9.33 12.69
C ALA A 67 -18.40 8.12 13.60
N GLU A 68 -19.67 7.79 13.90
CA GLU A 68 -20.04 6.62 14.68
C GLU A 68 -19.64 5.31 13.99
N ALA A 69 -19.80 5.21 12.67
CA ALA A 69 -19.36 4.06 11.90
C ALA A 69 -17.84 3.87 11.97
N LYS A 70 -17.07 4.97 11.93
CA LYS A 70 -15.61 4.93 12.09
C LYS A 70 -15.20 4.46 13.48
N GLN A 71 -15.84 4.96 14.55
CA GLN A 71 -15.59 4.51 15.92
C GLN A 71 -15.87 3.02 16.07
N ARG A 72 -17.03 2.54 15.60
CA ARG A 72 -17.37 1.10 15.63
C ARG A 72 -16.36 0.23 14.90
N ALA A 73 -15.85 0.67 13.76
CA ALA A 73 -14.84 -0.05 12.99
C ALA A 73 -13.48 -0.08 13.72
N GLU A 74 -13.09 1.02 14.37
CA GLU A 74 -11.87 1.09 15.18
C GLU A 74 -11.95 0.18 16.40
N ASP A 75 -13.06 0.19 17.13
CA ASP A 75 -13.30 -0.68 18.28
C ASP A 75 -13.27 -2.16 17.89
N ALA A 76 -13.94 -2.52 16.79
CA ALA A 76 -13.91 -3.89 16.26
C ALA A 76 -12.49 -4.32 15.87
N ARG A 77 -11.69 -3.40 15.30
CA ARG A 77 -10.29 -3.67 14.96
C ARG A 77 -9.43 -3.84 16.21
N GLN A 78 -9.68 -3.07 17.27
CA GLN A 78 -8.97 -3.20 18.54
C GLN A 78 -9.29 -4.54 19.22
N LYS A 79 -10.58 -4.88 19.35
CA LYS A 79 -11.01 -6.18 19.87
C LYS A 79 -10.39 -7.35 19.12
N ARG A 80 -10.43 -7.32 17.78
CA ARG A 80 -9.79 -8.36 16.95
C ARG A 80 -8.27 -8.45 17.18
N ARG A 81 -7.61 -7.32 17.44
CA ARG A 81 -6.18 -7.28 17.73
C ARG A 81 -5.89 -7.88 19.11
N GLU A 82 -6.70 -7.56 20.11
CA GLU A 82 -6.60 -8.11 21.47
C GLU A 82 -6.81 -9.62 21.47
N GLU A 83 -7.89 -10.12 20.85
CA GLU A 83 -8.17 -11.55 20.68
C GLU A 83 -7.01 -12.28 19.97
N ALA A 84 -6.43 -11.65 18.94
CA ALA A 84 -5.30 -12.24 18.22
C ALA A 84 -4.03 -12.30 19.09
N VAL A 85 -3.80 -11.31 19.96
CA VAL A 85 -2.68 -11.30 20.91
C VAL A 85 -2.89 -12.36 21.99
N GLU A 86 -4.07 -12.45 22.57
CA GLU A 86 -4.41 -13.46 23.58
C GLU A 86 -4.27 -14.88 23.01
N ARG A 87 -4.82 -15.14 21.82
CA ARG A 87 -4.66 -16.44 21.15
C ARG A 87 -3.19 -16.78 20.92
N ARG A 88 -2.36 -15.81 20.51
CA ARG A 88 -0.92 -16.03 20.34
C ARG A 88 -0.22 -16.30 21.66
N LYS A 89 -0.63 -15.65 22.75
CA LYS A 89 -0.10 -15.89 24.10
C LYS A 89 -0.42 -17.30 24.56
N GLN A 90 -1.68 -17.73 24.45
CA GLN A 90 -2.12 -19.09 24.79
C GLN A 90 -1.37 -20.15 23.97
N LEU A 91 -1.25 -19.97 22.66
CA LEU A 91 -0.48 -20.88 21.81
C LEU A 91 1.00 -20.93 22.18
N ARG A 92 1.59 -19.81 22.63
CA ARG A 92 2.98 -19.77 23.08
C ARG A 92 3.14 -20.51 24.41
N GLU A 93 2.22 -20.31 25.35
CA GLU A 93 2.19 -21.01 26.64
C GLU A 93 2.05 -22.52 26.42
N GLN A 94 1.07 -22.98 25.63
CA GLN A 94 0.90 -24.40 25.28
C GLN A 94 2.16 -25.00 24.65
N LYS A 95 2.85 -24.27 23.76
CA LYS A 95 4.12 -24.73 23.16
C LYS A 95 5.26 -24.80 24.18
N VAL A 96 5.35 -23.85 25.11
CA VAL A 96 6.35 -23.86 26.17
C VAL A 96 6.09 -25.01 27.13
N ASP A 97 4.84 -25.24 27.52
CA ASP A 97 4.45 -26.34 28.41
C ASP A 97 4.67 -27.71 27.74
N ALA A 98 4.33 -27.85 26.46
CA ALA A 98 4.66 -29.06 25.69
C ALA A 98 6.17 -29.33 25.64
N LYS A 99 7.00 -28.30 25.41
CA LYS A 99 8.47 -28.42 25.43
C LYS A 99 9.01 -28.78 26.82
N ARG A 100 8.44 -28.19 27.89
CA ARG A 100 8.81 -28.50 29.27
C ARG A 100 8.48 -29.95 29.61
N ASN A 101 7.30 -30.44 29.22
CA ASN A 101 6.89 -31.82 29.46
C ASN A 101 7.74 -32.84 28.68
N ILE A 102 8.21 -32.51 27.47
CA ILE A 102 9.13 -33.36 26.70
C ILE A 102 10.52 -33.42 27.37
N ASN A 103 11.04 -32.30 27.87
CA ASN A 103 12.39 -32.24 28.46
C ASN A 103 12.56 -32.95 29.82
N ILE A 104 11.48 -33.30 30.52
CA ILE A 104 11.56 -33.94 31.86
C ILE A 104 11.85 -35.46 31.75
N GLY A 105 11.70 -36.07 30.57
CA GLY A 105 11.75 -37.54 30.42
C GLY A 105 13.08 -38.15 29.96
N ASN A 106 13.83 -37.54 29.05
CA ASN A 106 14.93 -38.23 28.33
C ASN A 106 16.16 -37.33 28.06
N LEU A 107 17.22 -37.51 28.84
CA LEU A 107 18.50 -36.80 28.70
C LEU A 107 19.16 -36.99 27.31
N ASN A 108 19.00 -38.18 26.72
CA ASN A 108 19.59 -38.52 25.43
C ASN A 108 18.99 -37.72 24.26
N GLU A 109 17.69 -37.43 24.31
CA GLU A 109 17.00 -36.66 23.27
C GLU A 109 17.44 -35.18 23.29
N PHE A 110 17.72 -34.65 24.48
CA PHE A 110 18.26 -33.29 24.63
C PHE A 110 19.68 -33.16 24.04
N ILE A 111 20.52 -34.17 24.21
CA ILE A 111 21.89 -34.18 23.66
C ILE A 111 21.86 -34.21 22.13
N GLU A 112 20.98 -35.02 21.54
CA GLU A 112 20.82 -35.10 20.07
C GLU A 112 20.24 -33.80 19.48
N ASP A 113 19.25 -33.18 20.14
CA ASP A 113 18.72 -31.89 19.70
C ASP A 113 19.75 -30.76 19.82
N ALA A 114 20.59 -30.77 20.85
CA ALA A 114 21.70 -29.82 20.98
C ALA A 114 22.75 -29.99 19.87
N ARG A 115 23.11 -31.24 19.52
CA ARG A 115 24.00 -31.55 18.40
C ARG A 115 23.44 -31.08 17.06
N LYS A 116 22.14 -31.34 16.83
CA LYS A 116 21.46 -30.91 15.60
C LYS A 116 21.42 -29.40 15.46
N ARG A 117 21.10 -28.66 16.53
CA ARG A 117 21.14 -27.19 16.54
C ARG A 117 22.53 -26.63 16.31
N GLY A 118 23.58 -27.30 16.81
CA GLY A 118 24.97 -26.95 16.52
C GLY A 118 25.28 -27.07 15.02
N ASN A 119 24.96 -28.21 14.42
CA ASN A 119 25.19 -28.46 12.99
C ASN A 119 24.41 -27.47 12.09
N GLU A 120 23.16 -27.18 12.41
CA GLU A 120 22.34 -26.20 11.67
C GLU A 120 22.91 -24.77 11.75
N PHE A 121 23.56 -24.40 12.86
CA PHE A 121 24.20 -23.10 13.02
C PHE A 121 25.49 -23.00 12.19
N GLU A 122 26.32 -24.04 12.20
CA GLU A 122 27.52 -24.12 11.36
C GLU A 122 27.16 -24.09 9.86
N GLU A 123 26.09 -24.80 9.46
CA GLU A 123 25.59 -24.80 8.08
C GLU A 123 24.99 -23.43 7.67
N GLN A 124 24.42 -22.67 8.62
CA GLN A 124 24.00 -21.30 8.38
C GLN A 124 25.17 -20.33 8.25
N GLU A 125 26.22 -20.44 9.08
CA GLU A 125 27.42 -19.60 8.97
C GLU A 125 28.09 -19.78 7.60
N THR A 126 28.22 -21.02 7.13
CA THR A 126 28.78 -21.28 5.79
C THR A 126 27.89 -20.76 4.65
N ASN A 127 26.59 -20.53 4.88
CA ASN A 127 25.67 -19.97 3.88
C ASN A 127 25.58 -18.44 3.95
N THR A 128 25.69 -17.82 5.13
CA THR A 128 25.80 -16.36 5.28
C THR A 128 27.16 -15.83 4.80
N GLU A 129 28.23 -16.63 4.90
CA GLU A 129 29.51 -16.34 4.25
C GLU A 129 29.41 -16.40 2.71
N LYS A 130 28.51 -17.22 2.15
CA LYS A 130 28.27 -17.34 0.70
C LYS A 130 27.30 -16.31 0.14
N GLN A 131 26.36 -15.82 0.95
CA GLN A 131 25.43 -14.74 0.60
C GLN A 131 25.71 -13.55 1.50
N GLY A 132 26.58 -12.64 1.06
CA GLY A 132 26.88 -11.37 1.74
C GLY A 132 25.69 -10.41 1.77
N GLU A 133 24.59 -10.80 2.42
CA GLU A 133 23.38 -10.00 2.55
C GLU A 133 23.23 -9.59 4.03
N LEU A 134 23.67 -8.36 4.34
CA LEU A 134 23.48 -7.74 5.65
C LEU A 134 22.00 -7.50 5.92
N THR A 135 21.32 -8.53 6.44
CA THR A 135 19.98 -8.40 7.03
C THR A 135 20.09 -7.90 8.48
N ASP A 136 20.94 -6.90 8.70
CA ASP A 136 21.20 -6.43 10.06
C ASP A 136 20.00 -5.64 10.58
N LYS A 137 19.33 -6.22 11.57
CA LYS A 137 18.18 -5.60 12.26
C LYS A 137 18.61 -4.31 12.95
N SER A 138 19.90 -4.16 13.27
CA SER A 138 20.49 -2.95 13.86
C SER A 138 20.41 -1.75 12.89
N ALA A 139 20.76 -1.93 11.61
CA ALA A 139 20.70 -0.89 10.60
C ALA A 139 19.26 -0.42 10.37
N LYS A 140 18.31 -1.37 10.36
CA LYS A 140 16.88 -1.06 10.21
C LYS A 140 16.30 -0.31 11.42
N ALA A 141 16.85 -0.50 12.62
CA ALA A 141 16.51 0.26 13.82
C ALA A 141 17.08 1.69 13.73
N TYR A 142 18.35 1.84 13.38
CA TYR A 142 19.02 3.13 13.17
C TYR A 142 18.25 4.04 12.20
N TYR A 143 17.84 3.53 11.04
CA TYR A 143 17.07 4.30 10.07
C TYR A 143 15.68 4.72 10.55
N LYS A 144 15.06 3.97 11.49
CA LYS A 144 13.75 4.35 12.04
C LYS A 144 13.86 5.50 13.03
N GLU A 145 14.95 5.56 13.79
CA GLU A 145 15.21 6.66 14.72
C GLU A 145 15.53 7.94 13.97
N PHE A 146 16.33 7.88 12.91
CA PHE A 146 16.66 9.06 12.09
C PHE A 146 15.50 9.57 11.22
N LYS A 147 14.59 8.70 10.77
CA LYS A 147 13.41 9.12 9.98
C LYS A 147 12.30 9.76 10.83
N LYS A 148 12.43 9.72 12.16
CA LYS A 148 11.49 10.34 13.11
C LYS A 148 11.81 11.79 13.44
N VAL A 149 13.01 12.27 13.07
CA VAL A 149 13.40 13.69 13.08
C VAL A 149 13.06 14.28 11.71
#